data_AF-A0A6J4HDJ4-F1
#
_entry.id   AF-A0A6J4HDJ4-F1
#
_cell.length_a   1.000
_cell.length_b   1.000
_cell.length_c   1.000
_cell.angle_alpha   90.00
_cell.angle_beta   90.00
_cell.angle_gamma   90.00
#
_symmetry.space_group_name_H-M   'P 1'
#
loop_
_entity.id
_entity.type
_entity.pdbx_description
1 polymer ?
#
loop_
_entity_poly.entity_id
_entity_poly.type
_entity_poly.pdbx_seq_one_letter_code
_entity_poly.pdbx_strand_id
1 'polypeptide(L)' 'MSLMSRLRAAARSAAEATIEFGGGDPAELVALAERIGAREDCSAECAVLPGSPGVLVVRFTGPVRPSP' A
#
# COMPACT_ATOMS: atom_id res chain seq x y z
N MET A 1 -12.25 -8.46 7.54
CA MET A 1 -10.85 -7.99 7.71
C MET A 1 -10.82 -6.48 7.51
N SER A 2 -10.16 -5.73 8.40
CA SER A 2 -10.00 -4.28 8.22
C SER A 2 -8.95 -3.98 7.14
N LEU A 3 -9.07 -2.80 6.52
CA LEU A 3 -8.10 -2.29 5.54
C LEU A 3 -6.65 -2.35 6.06
N MET A 4 -6.46 -1.95 7.32
CA MET A 4 -5.15 -1.92 7.96
C MET A 4 -4.51 -3.31 8.07
N SER A 5 -5.30 -4.35 8.38
CA SER A 5 -4.79 -5.73 8.43
C SER A 5 -4.41 -6.26 7.05
N ARG A 6 -5.17 -5.89 6.00
CA ARG A 6 -4.86 -6.26 4.60
C ARG A 6 -3.55 -5.61 4.15
N LEU A 7 -3.38 -4.32 4.40
CA LEU A 7 -2.15 -3.58 4.05
C LEU A 7 -0.92 -4.14 4.76
N ARG A 8 -1.01 -4.43 6.07
CA ARG A 8 0.09 -5.07 6.81
C ARG A 8 0.43 -6.45 6.27
N ALA A 9 -0.56 -7.26 5.95
CA ALA A 9 -0.33 -8.59 5.38
C ALA A 9 0.35 -8.51 4.00
N ALA A 10 -0.05 -7.54 3.18
CA ALA A 10 0.56 -7.28 1.88
C ALA A 10 2.02 -6.79 2.04
N ALA A 11 2.28 -5.87 2.95
CA ALA A 11 3.62 -5.39 3.26
C ALA A 11 4.56 -6.52 3.70
N ARG A 12 4.12 -7.35 4.66
CA ARG A 12 4.90 -8.52 5.13
C ARG A 12 5.22 -9.54 4.04
N SER A 13 4.35 -9.62 3.04
CA SER A 13 4.49 -10.56 1.93
C SER A 13 5.15 -9.93 0.71
N ALA A 14 5.57 -8.66 0.77
CA ALA A 14 6.01 -7.86 -0.37
C ALA A 14 5.07 -8.03 -1.58
N ALA A 15 3.77 -7.91 -1.32
CA ALA A 15 2.70 -8.18 -2.26
C ALA A 15 1.94 -6.90 -2.63
N GLU A 16 1.13 -7.03 -3.69
CA GLU A 16 0.20 -5.98 -4.11
C GLU A 16 -1.13 -6.09 -3.35
N ALA A 17 -1.70 -4.94 -3.00
CA ALA A 17 -3.00 -4.80 -2.38
C ALA A 17 -3.85 -3.80 -3.16
N THR A 18 -5.04 -4.23 -3.59
CA THR A 18 -6.05 -3.37 -4.18
C THR A 18 -7.02 -2.89 -3.10
N ILE A 19 -7.23 -1.58 -3.04
CA ILE A 19 -8.09 -0.90 -2.08
C ILE A 19 -9.18 -0.16 -2.83
N GLU A 20 -10.43 -0.52 -2.56
CA GLU A 20 -11.58 0.25 -3.01
C GLU A 20 -11.90 1.31 -1.95
N PHE A 21 -11.94 2.58 -2.36
CA PHE A 21 -12.28 3.71 -1.52
C PHE A 21 -13.49 4.45 -2.09
N GLY A 22 -14.52 4.63 -1.27
CA GLY A 22 -15.83 5.16 -1.67
C GLY A 22 -15.88 6.68 -1.81
N GLY A 23 -14.85 7.33 -2.36
CA GLY A 23 -14.82 8.78 -2.59
C GLY A 23 -14.06 9.62 -1.55
N GLY A 24 -13.13 9.02 -0.81
CA GLY A 24 -12.14 9.76 0.00
C GLY A 24 -10.94 10.24 -0.83
N ASP A 25 -10.11 11.10 -0.26
CA ASP A 25 -8.86 11.53 -0.89
C ASP A 25 -7.85 10.36 -0.92
N PRO A 26 -7.37 9.93 -2.10
CA PRO A 26 -6.43 8.82 -2.20
C PRO A 26 -5.09 9.13 -1.51
N ALA A 27 -4.72 10.40 -1.31
CA ALA A 27 -3.48 10.77 -0.64
C ALA A 27 -3.43 10.31 0.83
N GLU A 28 -4.57 10.28 1.52
CA GLU A 28 -4.62 9.74 2.89
C GLU A 28 -4.33 8.24 2.93
N LEU A 29 -4.82 7.50 1.92
CA LEU A 29 -4.58 6.07 1.77
C LEU A 29 -3.14 5.78 1.34
N VAL A 30 -2.58 6.61 0.47
CA VAL A 30 -1.16 6.56 0.08
C VAL A 30 -0.28 6.77 1.31
N ALA A 31 -0.51 7.83 2.09
CA ALA A 31 0.24 8.10 3.31
C ALA A 31 0.11 6.96 4.34
N LEU A 32 -1.07 6.35 4.45
CA LEU A 32 -1.27 5.18 5.30
C LEU A 32 -0.45 3.97 4.82
N ALA A 33 -0.46 3.70 3.52
CA ALA A 33 0.31 2.62 2.91
C ALA A 33 1.82 2.81 3.10
N GLU A 34 2.34 4.02 2.85
CA GLU A 34 3.74 4.37 3.07
C GLU A 34 4.16 4.18 4.53
N ARG A 35 3.33 4.64 5.49
CA ARG A 35 3.59 4.43 6.92
C ARG A 35 3.61 2.95 7.30
N ILE A 36 2.80 2.12 6.65
CA ILE A 36 2.81 0.67 6.86
C ILE A 36 4.06 0.05 6.25
N GLY A 37 4.42 0.44 5.02
CA GLY A 37 5.64 -0.01 4.36
C GLY A 37 6.87 0.28 5.21
N ALA A 38 7.03 1.54 5.65
CA ALA A 38 8.15 1.95 6.50
C ALA A 38 8.23 1.17 7.82
N ARG A 39 7.09 0.80 8.43
CA ARG A 39 7.07 -0.01 9.66
C ARG A 39 7.42 -1.48 9.44
N GLU A 40 7.22 -1.99 8.24
CA GLU A 40 7.52 -3.38 7.87
C GLU A 40 8.80 -3.48 7.02
N ASP A 41 9.63 -2.42 6.98
CA ASP A 41 10.86 -2.35 6.18
C ASP A 41 10.60 -2.63 4.69
N CYS A 42 9.62 -1.96 4.10
CA CYS A 42 9.22 -2.10 2.70
C CYS A 42 8.95 -0.72 2.09
N SER A 43 9.11 -0.62 0.76
CA SER A 43 8.63 0.56 0.02
C SER A 43 7.19 0.32 -0.43
N ALA A 44 6.36 1.36 -0.43
CA ALA A 44 4.99 1.30 -0.90
C ALA A 44 4.82 2.17 -2.15
N GLU A 45 4.57 1.56 -3.30
CA GLU A 45 4.24 2.26 -4.54
C GLU A 45 2.72 2.28 -4.69
N CYS A 46 2.14 3.47 -4.78
CA CYS A 46 0.69 3.62 -4.83
C CYS A 46 0.26 4.23 -6.16
N ALA A 47 -0.75 3.64 -6.81
CA ALA A 47 -1.30 4.11 -8.08
C ALA A 47 -2.82 4.02 -8.07
N VAL A 48 -3.50 5.10 -8.47
CA VAL A 48 -4.96 5.07 -8.69
C VAL A 48 -5.21 4.41 -10.04
N LEU A 49 -6.14 3.44 -10.09
CA LEU A 49 -6.40 2.67 -11.30
C LEU A 49 -7.05 3.58 -12.37
N PRO A 50 -6.46 3.73 -13.56
CA PRO A 50 -7.07 4.52 -14.63
C PRO A 50 -8.37 3.85 -15.09
N GLY A 51 -9.49 4.57 -14.96
CA GLY A 51 -10.84 4.07 -15.26
C GLY A 51 -11.68 3.71 -14.03
N SER A 52 -11.07 3.62 -12.85
CA SER A 52 -11.77 3.38 -11.58
C SER A 52 -11.28 4.37 -10.51
N PRO A 53 -11.81 5.61 -10.46
CA PRO A 53 -11.32 6.67 -9.57
C PRO A 53 -11.51 6.39 -8.07
N GLY A 54 -12.12 5.26 -7.70
CA GLY A 54 -12.23 4.77 -6.33
C GLY A 54 -11.36 3.55 -6.03
N VAL A 55 -10.35 3.25 -6.85
CA VAL A 55 -9.48 2.09 -6.67
C VAL A 55 -8.02 2.52 -6.57
N LEU A 56 -7.38 2.23 -5.43
CA LEU A 56 -5.96 2.44 -5.20
C LEU A 56 -5.26 1.07 -5.20
N VAL A 57 -4.26 0.93 -6.05
CA VAL A 57 -3.34 -0.20 -6.04
C VAL A 57 -2.11 0.20 -5.24
N VAL A 58 -1.77 -0.60 -4.24
CA VAL A 58 -0.59 -0.42 -3.39
C VAL A 58 0.31 -1.62 -3.55
N ARG A 59 1.51 -1.41 -4.08
CA ARG A 59 2.52 -2.43 -4.26
C ARG A 59 3.59 -2.28 -3.19
N PHE A 60 3.71 -3.28 -2.32
CA PHE A 60 4.80 -3.32 -1.36
C PHE A 60 5.99 -4.07 -1.96
N THR A 61 7.17 -3.47 -1.91
CA THR A 61 8.42 -4.10 -2.34
C THR A 61 9.31 -4.36 -1.13
N GLY A 62 9.81 -5.60 -1.02
CA GLY A 62 10.60 -6.13 0.10
C GLY A 62 11.93 -5.40 0.32
N PRO A 63 12.68 -5.75 1.37
CA PRO A 63 13.38 -4.75 2.16
C PRO A 63 14.37 -3.96 1.36
N VAL A 64 14.43 -2.66 1.68
CA VAL A 64 15.51 -1.75 1.30
C VAL A 64 16.73 -2.19 2.10
N ARG A 65 17.20 -3.42 1.87
CA ARG A 65 18.40 -3.94 2.47
C ARG A 65 19.53 -3.17 1.80
N PRO A 66 20.30 -2.31 2.50
CA PRO A 66 21.62 -2.00 2.00
C PRO A 66 22.34 -3.35 1.89
N SER A 67 22.77 -3.72 0.69
CA SER A 67 23.68 -4.84 0.48
C SER A 67 24.88 -4.68 1.45
N PRO A 68 25.35 -5.75 2.10
CA PRO A 68 26.46 -5.69 3.04
C PRO A 68 27.75 -5.18 2.40
#